data_AF-A0A0L7SX26-F1
#
_entry.id   AF-A0A0L7SX26-F1
#
_cell.length_a   1.000
_cell.length_b   1.000
_cell.length_c   1.000
_cell.angle_alpha   90.00
_cell.angle_beta   90.00
_cell.angle_gamma   90.00
#
_symmetry.space_group_name_H-M   'P 1'
#
loop_
_entity.id
_entity.type
_entity.pdbx_description
1 polymer ?
#
loop_
_entity_poly.entity_id
_entity_poly.type
_entity_poly.pdbx_seq_one_letter_code
_entity_poly.pdbx_strand_id
1 'polypeptide(L)'
;MTRLTAKDFSPELLELYDHYVHGKITKREFLSLAAKFAVGGTAAAVLGALMPNYALAEQVEFTDPDIVAEYIEYPSPNGHQKV
;
A
#
# COMPACT_ATOMS: atom_id res chain seq x y z
N MET A 1 -9.12 11.82 -15.81
CA MET A 1 -8.29 10.75 -16.40
C MET A 1 -8.66 9.44 -15.72
N THR A 2 -8.62 8.32 -16.44
CA THR A 2 -8.86 6.99 -15.87
C THR A 2 -7.69 6.60 -14.95
N ARG A 3 -7.99 5.99 -13.80
CA ARG A 3 -6.98 5.51 -12.85
C ARG A 3 -6.23 4.31 -13.45
N LEU A 4 -4.90 4.33 -13.38
CA LEU A 4 -4.07 3.18 -13.75
C LEU A 4 -4.29 2.01 -12.79
N THR A 5 -4.13 0.81 -13.32
CA THR A 5 -4.26 -0.47 -12.62
C THR A 5 -2.95 -1.24 -12.75
N ALA A 6 -2.80 -2.33 -11.98
CA ALA A 6 -1.63 -3.20 -12.09
C ALA A 6 -1.39 -3.73 -13.51
N LYS A 7 -2.45 -3.87 -14.33
CA LYS A 7 -2.35 -4.35 -15.72
C LYS A 7 -1.66 -3.35 -16.65
N ASP A 8 -1.57 -2.09 -16.24
CA ASP A 8 -0.95 -1.01 -17.02
C ASP A 8 0.58 -0.95 -16.81
N PHE A 9 1.15 -1.82 -15.97
CA PHE A 9 2.58 -1.86 -15.65
C PHE A 9 3.20 -3.20 -16.05
N SER A 10 4.51 -3.16 -16.35
CA SER A 10 5.30 -4.37 -16.57
C SER A 10 5.31 -5.26 -15.31
N PRO A 11 5.15 -6.59 -15.43
CA PRO A 11 5.31 -7.51 -14.30
C PRO A 11 6.65 -7.37 -13.58
N GLU A 12 7.73 -7.15 -14.32
CA GLU A 12 9.08 -6.98 -13.73
C GLU A 12 9.15 -5.71 -12.88
N LEU A 13 8.48 -4.63 -13.30
CA LEU A 13 8.41 -3.39 -12.52
C LEU A 13 7.62 -3.61 -11.21
N LEU A 14 6.54 -4.40 -11.27
CA LEU A 14 5.74 -4.74 -10.09
C LEU A 14 6.53 -5.60 -9.10
N GLU A 15 7.38 -6.51 -9.57
CA GLU A 15 8.28 -7.31 -8.72
C GLU A 15 9.33 -6.44 -8.03
N LEU A 16 9.93 -5.47 -8.74
CA LEU A 16 10.83 -4.49 -8.12
C LEU A 16 10.12 -3.67 -7.04
N TYR A 17 8.86 -3.29 -7.28
CA TYR A 17 8.05 -2.55 -6.32
C TYR A 17 7.71 -3.40 -5.09
N ASP A 18 7.33 -4.67 -5.28
CA ASP A 18 7.14 -5.65 -4.20
C ASP A 18 8.38 -5.75 -3.31
N HIS A 19 9.56 -5.87 -3.92
CA HIS A 19 10.82 -5.93 -3.19
C HIS A 19 11.10 -4.66 -2.39
N TYR A 20 10.77 -3.49 -2.93
CA TYR A 20 10.94 -2.22 -2.23
C TYR A 20 9.99 -2.11 -1.02
N VAL A 21 8.69 -2.36 -1.19
CA VAL A 21 7.70 -2.17 -0.11
C VAL A 21 7.82 -3.21 1.01
N HIS A 22 8.38 -4.38 0.70
CA HIS A 22 8.71 -5.41 1.69
C HIS A 22 10.15 -5.32 2.22
N GLY A 23 10.89 -4.26 1.89
CA GLY A 23 12.21 -3.97 2.46
C GLY A 23 13.35 -4.87 1.99
N LYS A 24 13.18 -5.61 0.87
CA LYS A 24 14.24 -6.44 0.26
C LYS A 24 15.27 -5.60 -0.50
N ILE A 25 14.87 -4.44 -1.03
CA ILE A 25 15.76 -3.45 -1.65
C ILE A 25 15.48 -2.05 -1.11
N THR A 26 16.49 -1.19 -1.13
CA THR A 26 16.38 0.21 -0.74
C THR A 26 15.63 1.04 -1.80
N LYS A 27 15.12 2.21 -1.40
CA LYS A 27 14.53 3.18 -2.33
C LYS A 27 15.49 3.57 -3.46
N ARG A 28 16.80 3.67 -3.17
CA ARG A 28 17.81 4.04 -4.16
C ARG A 28 18.01 2.94 -5.20
N GLU A 29 18.05 1.68 -4.76
CA GLU A 29 18.13 0.52 -5.65
C GLU A 29 16.88 0.41 -6.53
N PHE A 30 15.69 0.59 -5.94
CA PHE A 30 14.45 0.65 -6.70
C PHE A 30 14.51 1.71 -7.79
N LEU A 31 14.87 2.97 -7.47
CA LEU A 31 14.93 4.05 -8.45
C LEU A 31 15.95 3.79 -9.57
N SER A 32 17.07 3.14 -9.24
CA SER A 32 18.08 2.75 -10.22
C SER A 32 17.54 1.68 -11.19
N LEU A 33 16.95 0.61 -10.65
CA LEU A 33 16.42 -0.51 -11.45
C LEU A 33 15.17 -0.13 -12.23
N ALA A 34 14.32 0.73 -11.66
CA ALA A 34 13.08 1.19 -12.27
C ALA A 34 13.30 2.21 -13.41
N ALA A 35 14.49 2.80 -13.54
CA ALA A 35 14.81 3.81 -14.55
C ALA A 35 14.55 3.33 -15.98
N LYS A 36 14.75 2.04 -16.27
CA LYS A 36 14.47 1.45 -17.59
C LYS A 36 12.98 1.46 -17.98
N PHE A 37 12.08 1.59 -17.01
CA PHE A 37 10.63 1.66 -17.23
C PHE A 37 10.10 3.10 -17.30
N ALA A 38 10.96 4.10 -17.07
CA ALA A 38 10.58 5.51 -17.06
C ALA A 38 10.51 6.12 -18.47
N VAL A 39 9.78 5.47 -19.40
CA VAL A 39 9.64 5.95 -20.77
C VAL A 39 8.90 7.30 -20.75
N GLY A 40 9.59 8.38 -21.11
CA GLY A 40 9.02 9.74 -21.10
C GLY A 40 8.92 10.38 -19.72
N GLY A 41 9.62 9.86 -18.70
CA GLY A 41 9.58 10.40 -17.35
C GLY A 41 10.79 10.02 -16.49
N THR A 42 10.62 10.09 -15.17
CA THR A 42 11.67 9.74 -14.21
C THR A 42 11.28 8.50 -13.40
N ALA A 43 12.26 7.76 -12.86
CA ALA A 43 11.99 6.67 -11.93
C ALA A 43 11.18 7.12 -10.69
N ALA A 44 11.31 8.39 -10.29
CA ALA A 44 10.49 8.98 -9.23
C ALA A 44 9.02 9.15 -9.65
N ALA A 45 8.76 9.52 -10.90
CA ALA A 45 7.39 9.55 -11.44
C ALA A 45 6.78 8.14 -11.49
N VAL A 46 7.58 7.13 -11.88
CA VAL A 46 7.17 5.72 -11.85
C VAL A 46 6.83 5.28 -10.42
N LEU A 47 7.69 5.60 -9.43
CA LEU A 47 7.41 5.31 -8.03
C LEU A 47 6.10 5.98 -7.56
N GLY A 48 5.89 7.24 -7.93
CA GLY A 48 4.67 7.96 -7.60
C GLY A 48 3.41 7.34 -8.21
N ALA A 49 3.51 6.80 -9.42
CA ALA A 49 2.39 6.11 -10.09
C ALA A 49 2.05 4.75 -9.45
N LEU A 50 3.04 4.07 -8.85
CA LEU A 50 2.87 2.78 -8.17
C LEU A 50 2.43 2.91 -6.71
N MET A 51 2.77 4.02 -6.06
CA MET A 51 2.41 4.25 -4.67
C MET A 51 0.90 4.27 -4.45
N PRO A 52 0.40 3.64 -3.36
CA PRO A 52 -1.02 3.70 -3.03
C PRO A 52 -1.42 5.13 -2.74
N ASN A 53 -2.53 5.57 -3.34
CA ASN A 53 -3.21 6.79 -2.95
C ASN A 53 -4.32 6.43 -1.95
N TYR A 54 -4.03 6.57 -0.66
CA TYR A 54 -4.97 6.22 0.41
C TYR A 54 -6.23 7.08 0.42
N ALA A 55 -6.21 8.28 -0.15
CA ALA A 55 -7.43 9.09 -0.31
C ALA A 55 -8.43 8.44 -1.29
N LEU A 56 -7.97 7.56 -2.19
CA LEU A 56 -8.83 6.76 -3.07
C LEU A 56 -9.16 5.38 -2.47
N ALA A 57 -8.66 5.06 -1.28
CA ALA A 57 -8.83 3.75 -0.65
C ALA A 57 -10.02 3.72 0.33
N GLU A 58 -10.62 4.87 0.64
CA GLU A 58 -11.82 4.95 1.47
C GLU A 58 -12.97 4.21 0.78
N GLN A 59 -13.42 3.13 1.40
CA GLN A 59 -14.58 2.35 0.96
C GLN A 59 -15.79 2.60 1.85
N VAL A 60 -15.54 2.92 3.11
CA VAL A 60 -16.54 3.18 4.14
C VAL A 60 -16.08 4.41 4.90
N GLU A 61 -17.00 5.35 5.10
CA GLU A 61 -16.74 6.57 5.86
C GLU A 61 -16.30 6.21 7.28
N PHE A 62 -15.31 6.91 7.81
CA PHE A 62 -14.89 6.71 9.20
C PHE A 62 -16.02 6.96 10.21
N THR A 63 -17.04 7.74 9.83
CA THR A 63 -18.22 8.04 10.65
C THR A 63 -19.50 7.34 10.15
N ASP A 64 -19.37 6.21 9.44
CA ASP A 64 -20.54 5.43 9.01
C ASP A 64 -21.43 5.08 10.23
N PRO A 65 -22.71 5.54 10.26
CA PRO A 65 -23.59 5.33 11.41
C PRO A 65 -23.99 3.86 11.63
N ASP A 66 -23.80 2.99 10.63
CA ASP A 66 -24.06 1.56 10.76
C ASP A 66 -22.90 0.83 11.47
N ILE A 67 -21.74 1.47 11.63
CA ILE A 67 -20.59 0.95 12.38
C ILE A 67 -20.60 1.49 13.81
N VAL A 68 -20.97 0.65 14.77
CA VAL A 68 -20.93 0.98 16.21
C VAL A 68 -19.64 0.45 16.82
N ALA A 69 -18.76 1.37 17.25
CA ALA A 69 -17.54 1.02 17.96
C ALA A 69 -17.79 0.90 19.47
N GLU A 70 -17.42 -0.24 20.06
CA GLU A 70 -17.60 -0.51 21.49
C GLU A 70 -16.32 -1.13 22.09
N TYR A 71 -16.05 -0.82 23.36
CA TYR A 71 -15.11 -1.58 24.16
C TYR A 71 -15.86 -2.70 24.86
N ILE A 72 -15.42 -3.95 24.65
CA ILE A 72 -15.96 -5.12 25.33
C ILE A 72 -14.91 -5.72 26.26
N GLU A 73 -15.35 -6.21 27.42
CA GLU A 73 -14.51 -7.03 28.30
C GLU A 73 -14.92 -8.50 28.17
N TYR A 74 -13.95 -9.41 28.14
CA TYR A 74 -14.22 -10.84 28.25
C TYR A 74 -13.30 -11.55 29.26
N PRO A 75 -13.76 -12.64 29.89
CA PRO A 75 -12.95 -13.38 30.85
C PRO A 75 -11.69 -13.94 30.18
N SER A 76 -10.53 -13.68 30.78
CA SER A 76 -9.25 -14.26 30.38
C SER A 76 -8.66 -15.05 31.55
N PRO A 77 -9.22 -16.22 31.90
CA PRO A 77 -8.85 -16.98 33.10
C PRO A 77 -7.41 -17.50 33.07
N ASN A 78 -6.85 -17.73 31.89
CA ASN A 78 -5.45 -18.15 31.72
C ASN A 78 -4.50 -16.95 31.48
N GLY A 79 -5.00 -15.72 31.63
CA GLY A 79 -4.24 -14.47 31.48
C GLY A 79 -4.47 -13.54 32.68
N HIS A 80 -4.60 -12.23 32.46
CA HIS A 80 -4.76 -11.22 33.52
C HIS A 80 -6.20 -11.07 34.03
N GLN A 81 -6.95 -12.17 34.14
CA GLN A 81 -8.35 -12.24 34.60
C GLN A 81 -9.38 -11.64 33.62
N LYS A 82 -9.12 -10.46 33.04
CA LYS A 82 -9.95 -9.80 32.03
C LYS A 82 -9.11 -9.19 30.91
N VAL A 83 -9.68 -9.14 29.71
CA VAL A 83 -9.17 -8.43 28.52
C VAL A 83 -10.29 -7.56 27.96
#